data_AF-A0A0C4WUT7-F1
#
_entry.id   AF-A0A0C4WUT7-F1
#
_cell.length_a   1.000
_cell.length_b   1.000
_cell.length_c   1.000
_cell.angle_alpha   90.00
_cell.angle_beta   90.00
_cell.angle_gamma   90.00
#
_symmetry.space_group_name_H-M   'P 1'
#
loop_
_entity.id
_entity.type
_entity.pdbx_description
1 polymer ?
#
loop_
_entity_poly.entity_id
_entity_poly.type
_entity_poly.pdbx_seq_one_letter_code
_entity_poly.pdbx_strand_id
1 'polypeptide(L)'
;MYRRASDFQPNPGMAQDMIERAIEANTPFAWVAADSVYGVSHLETALRCAGKGYVLGVKGTHTVKAWIDRPWISGTAEQVAQALPPSAWKRCSAGEGTQGPRLHEWAYLELADLEASDYDPSGTGL
;
A
#
# COMPACT_ATOMS: atom_id res chain seq x y z
N MET A 1 -7.82 -34.20 28.99
CA MET A 1 -8.59 -33.30 28.10
C MET A 1 -7.73 -32.09 27.81
N TYR A 2 -6.97 -32.08 26.71
CA TYR A 2 -6.08 -30.96 26.36
C TYR A 2 -6.81 -30.08 25.34
N ARG A 3 -7.05 -28.81 25.70
CA ARG A 3 -7.57 -27.80 24.78
C ARG A 3 -6.46 -27.50 23.78
N ARG A 4 -6.71 -27.73 22.49
CA ARG A 4 -5.79 -27.35 21.41
C ARG A 4 -5.60 -25.83 21.52
N ALA A 5 -4.36 -25.37 21.66
CA ALA A 5 -4.06 -23.95 21.59
C ALA A 5 -4.55 -23.48 20.21
N SER A 6 -5.43 -22.49 20.18
CA SER A 6 -5.74 -21.78 18.95
C SER A 6 -4.45 -21.06 18.56
N ASP A 7 -3.87 -21.41 17.42
CA ASP A 7 -2.68 -20.73 16.92
C ASP A 7 -3.00 -19.23 16.81
N PHE A 8 -2.33 -18.43 17.63
CA PHE A 8 -2.51 -16.98 17.64
C PHE A 8 -1.90 -16.43 16.36
N GLN A 9 -2.75 -16.06 15.41
CA GLN A 9 -2.31 -15.41 14.17
C GLN A 9 -1.93 -13.96 14.50
N PRO A 10 -0.73 -13.49 14.08
CA PRO A 10 -0.37 -12.09 14.21
C PRO A 10 -1.47 -11.23 13.59
N ASN A 11 -1.79 -10.11 14.24
CA ASN A 11 -2.81 -9.15 13.77
C ASN A 11 -2.70 -8.84 12.25
N PRO A 12 -1.49 -8.74 11.65
CA PRO A 12 -1.33 -8.67 10.20
C PRO A 12 -1.96 -9.80 9.39
N GLY A 13 -1.70 -11.05 9.76
CA GLY A 13 -2.21 -12.22 9.03
C GLY A 13 -3.74 -12.35 9.14
N MET A 14 -4.31 -11.98 10.29
CA MET A 14 -5.76 -12.01 10.46
C MET A 14 -6.48 -10.98 9.57
N ALA A 15 -5.93 -9.77 9.43
CA ALA A 15 -6.51 -8.75 8.58
C ALA A 15 -6.49 -9.17 7.10
N GLN A 16 -5.41 -9.81 6.66
CA GLN A 16 -5.30 -10.34 5.31
C GLN A 16 -6.38 -11.40 5.03
N ASP A 17 -6.53 -12.39 5.91
CA ASP A 17 -7.56 -13.42 5.78
C ASP A 17 -8.98 -12.84 5.73
N MET A 18 -9.24 -11.79 6.51
CA MET A 18 -10.55 -11.12 6.50
C MET A 18 -10.85 -10.45 5.16
N ILE A 19 -9.84 -9.81 4.55
CA ILE A 19 -9.99 -9.13 3.26
C ILE A 19 -10.19 -10.16 2.15
N GLU A 20 -9.39 -11.23 2.13
CA GLU A 20 -9.51 -12.33 1.16
C GLU A 20 -10.91 -12.96 1.22
N ARG A 21 -11.39 -13.29 2.43
CA ARG A 21 -12.75 -13.83 2.61
C ARG A 21 -13.83 -12.85 2.17
N ALA A 22 -13.65 -11.54 2.40
CA ALA A 22 -14.60 -10.53 1.95
C ALA A 22 -14.67 -10.46 0.42
N ILE A 23 -13.52 -10.60 -0.26
CA ILE A 23 -13.42 -10.69 -1.73
C ILE A 23 -14.14 -11.95 -2.22
N GLU A 24 -13.80 -13.13 -1.69
CA GLU A 24 -14.40 -14.41 -2.07
C GLU A 24 -15.92 -14.43 -1.86
N ALA A 25 -16.40 -13.83 -0.77
CA ALA A 25 -17.82 -13.71 -0.47
C ALA A 25 -18.55 -12.63 -1.29
N ASN A 26 -17.88 -11.94 -2.22
CA ASN A 26 -18.41 -10.79 -2.96
C ASN A 26 -19.03 -9.72 -2.04
N THR A 27 -18.42 -9.52 -0.87
CA THR A 27 -18.88 -8.50 0.08
C THR A 27 -18.75 -7.12 -0.55
N PRO A 28 -19.78 -6.26 -0.48
CA PRO A 28 -19.68 -4.91 -1.03
C PRO A 28 -18.69 -4.04 -0.26
N PHE A 29 -17.55 -3.73 -0.88
CA PHE A 29 -16.60 -2.71 -0.45
C PHE A 29 -15.83 -2.14 -1.65
N ALA A 30 -15.40 -0.89 -1.54
CA ALA A 30 -14.78 -0.14 -2.64
C ALA A 30 -13.25 -0.13 -2.57
N TRP A 31 -12.67 0.01 -1.37
CA TRP A 31 -11.22 0.10 -1.20
C TRP A 31 -10.77 -0.37 0.18
N VAL A 32 -9.46 -0.61 0.33
CA VAL A 32 -8.79 -0.98 1.59
C VAL A 32 -7.65 0.00 1.91
N ALA A 33 -7.51 0.41 3.16
CA ALA A 33 -6.28 1.02 3.67
C ALA A 33 -5.57 0.06 4.63
N ALA A 34 -4.26 -0.11 4.44
CA ALA A 34 -3.43 -0.86 5.35
C ALA A 34 -2.05 -0.20 5.49
N ASP A 35 -1.46 -0.26 6.67
CA ASP A 35 -0.10 0.22 6.88
C ASP A 35 0.95 -0.85 6.52
N SER A 36 2.24 -0.47 6.53
CA SER A 36 3.34 -1.36 6.12
C SER A 36 3.53 -2.63 6.95
N VAL A 37 2.96 -2.72 8.16
CA VAL A 37 3.03 -3.93 9.00
C VAL A 37 2.13 -5.05 8.49
N TYR A 38 1.15 -4.72 7.64
CA TYR A 38 0.17 -5.66 7.09
C TYR A 38 0.63 -6.38 5.82
N GLY A 39 1.84 -6.09 5.34
CA GLY A 39 2.39 -6.68 4.13
C GLY A 39 1.81 -6.05 2.87
N VAL A 40 2.70 -5.55 2.00
CA VAL A 40 2.29 -4.78 0.83
C VAL A 40 2.06 -5.69 -0.37
N SER A 41 3.03 -6.54 -0.72
CA SER A 41 3.02 -7.24 -2.01
C SER A 41 1.85 -8.21 -2.20
N HIS A 42 1.59 -9.09 -1.23
CA HIS A 42 0.49 -10.06 -1.38
C HIS A 42 -0.89 -9.39 -1.36
N LEU A 43 -1.09 -8.46 -0.42
CA LEU A 43 -2.35 -7.75 -0.27
C LEU A 43 -2.64 -6.84 -1.48
N GLU A 44 -1.61 -6.17 -2.00
CA GLU A 44 -1.70 -5.39 -3.23
C GLU A 44 -2.15 -6.27 -4.41
N THR A 45 -1.48 -7.40 -4.62
CA THR A 45 -1.84 -8.33 -5.71
C THR A 45 -3.28 -8.81 -5.60
N ALA A 46 -3.72 -9.22 -4.39
CA ALA A 46 -5.09 -9.68 -4.18
C ALA A 46 -6.13 -8.59 -4.49
N LEU A 47 -5.89 -7.36 -4.02
CA LEU A 47 -6.80 -6.23 -4.26
C LEU A 47 -6.81 -5.81 -5.73
N ARG A 48 -5.64 -5.79 -6.38
CA ARG A 48 -5.51 -5.49 -7.82
C ARG A 48 -6.24 -6.52 -8.67
N CYS A 49 -6.03 -7.81 -8.44
CA CYS A 49 -6.74 -8.89 -9.15
C CYS A 49 -8.26 -8.85 -8.93
N ALA A 50 -8.70 -8.41 -7.75
CA ALA A 50 -10.12 -8.26 -7.42
C ALA A 50 -10.74 -6.93 -7.93
N GLY A 51 -9.97 -6.07 -8.60
CA GLY A 51 -10.43 -4.75 -9.06
C GLY A 51 -10.84 -3.81 -7.93
N LYS A 52 -10.23 -3.96 -6.74
CA LYS A 52 -10.50 -3.13 -5.56
C LYS A 52 -9.45 -2.03 -5.43
N GLY A 53 -9.89 -0.82 -5.10
CA GLY A 53 -8.98 0.29 -4.80
C GLY A 53 -8.19 0.03 -3.51
N TYR A 54 -7.02 0.63 -3.36
CA TYR A 54 -6.23 0.46 -2.14
C TYR A 54 -5.31 1.65 -1.83
N VAL A 55 -4.97 1.77 -0.56
CA VAL A 55 -3.93 2.68 -0.03
C VAL A 55 -3.07 1.87 0.92
N LEU A 56 -1.84 1.53 0.49
CA LEU A 56 -0.95 0.67 1.25
C LEU A 56 0.29 1.47 1.69
N GLY A 57 0.54 1.50 3.00
CA GLY A 57 1.76 2.04 3.55
C GLY A 57 2.94 1.14 3.19
N VAL A 58 4.03 1.71 2.70
CA VAL A 58 5.25 0.98 2.34
C VAL A 58 6.42 1.43 3.19
N LYS A 59 7.44 0.56 3.33
CA LYS A 59 8.73 0.98 3.89
C LYS A 59 9.46 1.88 2.89
N GLY A 60 10.32 2.78 3.38
CA GLY A 60 11.13 3.65 2.52
C GLY A 60 11.98 2.89 1.49
N THR A 61 12.36 1.64 1.79
CA THR A 61 13.13 0.74 0.90
C THR A 61 12.30 0.03 -0.16
N HIS A 62 10.97 0.19 -0.16
CA HIS A 62 10.10 -0.45 -1.14
C HIS A 62 10.31 0.19 -2.51
N THR A 63 10.53 -0.62 -3.54
CA THR A 63 10.76 -0.15 -4.90
C THR A 63 9.44 0.28 -5.53
N VAL A 64 9.40 1.52 -6.02
CA VAL A 64 8.28 2.05 -6.80
C VAL A 64 8.74 2.29 -8.24
N LYS A 65 7.86 2.00 -9.19
CA LYS A 65 8.09 2.20 -10.62
C LYS A 65 6.87 2.88 -11.24
N ALA A 66 7.07 3.94 -12.03
CA ALA A 66 6.02 4.63 -12.76
C ALA A 66 6.49 5.09 -14.14
N TRP A 67 5.64 4.86 -15.16
CA TRP A 67 6.05 4.82 -16.58
C TRP A 67 5.09 5.52 -17.57
N ILE A 68 4.17 6.38 -17.14
CA ILE A 68 3.28 7.06 -18.11
C ILE A 68 3.31 8.59 -17.93
N ASP A 69 3.62 9.27 -19.04
CA ASP A 69 3.44 10.69 -19.37
C ASP A 69 4.10 11.81 -18.56
N ARG A 70 5.09 11.51 -17.68
CA ARG A 70 6.13 12.45 -17.20
C ARG A 70 7.22 11.71 -16.41
N PRO A 71 8.35 12.35 -16.01
CA PRO A 71 9.68 11.72 -16.01
C PRO A 71 9.68 10.39 -15.28
N TRP A 72 10.29 9.39 -15.92
CA TRP A 72 10.49 8.05 -15.39
C TRP A 72 10.83 8.04 -13.90
N ILE A 73 10.06 7.28 -13.13
CA ILE A 73 10.28 7.14 -11.69
C ILE A 73 10.63 5.70 -11.42
N SER A 74 11.85 5.49 -10.95
CA SER A 74 12.34 4.19 -10.53
C SER A 74 13.32 4.41 -9.39
N GLY A 75 13.07 3.72 -8.29
CA GLY A 75 13.85 3.83 -7.07
C GLY A 75 13.05 3.36 -5.87
N THR A 76 13.65 3.44 -4.69
CA THR A 76 12.91 3.20 -3.46
C THR A 76 11.97 4.38 -3.17
N ALA A 77 10.89 4.15 -2.42
CA ALA A 77 9.96 5.20 -2.00
C ALA A 77 10.68 6.38 -1.32
N GLU A 78 11.73 6.09 -0.55
CA GLU A 78 12.60 7.10 0.07
C GLU A 78 13.39 7.91 -0.97
N GLN A 79 14.01 7.25 -1.95
CA GLN A 79 14.76 7.94 -3.02
C GLN A 79 13.84 8.84 -3.84
N VAL A 80 12.63 8.35 -4.16
CA VAL A 80 11.63 9.13 -4.90
C VAL A 80 11.18 10.35 -4.09
N ALA A 81 10.87 10.17 -2.80
CA ALA A 81 10.50 11.28 -1.93
C ALA A 81 11.63 12.34 -1.86
N GLN A 82 12.87 11.92 -1.66
CA GLN A 82 14.02 12.84 -1.59
C GLN A 82 14.28 13.60 -2.89
N ALA A 83 13.91 13.04 -4.04
CA ALA A 83 14.08 13.67 -5.34
C ALA A 83 13.02 14.73 -5.67
N LEU A 84 11.91 14.80 -4.91
CA LEU A 84 10.83 15.75 -5.18
C LEU A 84 11.25 17.19 -4.81
N PRO A 85 10.93 18.19 -5.65
CA PRO A 85 11.23 19.58 -5.33
C PRO A 85 10.43 20.03 -4.10
N PRO A 86 10.94 20.97 -3.28
CA PRO A 86 10.22 21.49 -2.12
C PRO A 86 8.80 22.00 -2.42
N SER A 87 8.56 22.50 -3.63
CA SER A 87 7.25 22.99 -4.08
C SER A 87 6.21 21.90 -4.30
N ALA A 88 6.61 20.62 -4.39
CA ALA A 88 5.69 19.49 -4.50
C ALA A 88 5.06 19.12 -3.14
N TRP A 89 5.70 19.53 -2.04
CA TRP A 89 5.29 19.18 -0.68
C TRP A 89 4.24 20.15 -0.14
N LYS A 90 3.21 19.59 0.48
CA LYS A 90 2.17 20.32 1.20
C LYS A 90 2.12 19.84 2.64
N ARG A 91 2.10 20.79 3.58
CA ARG A 91 1.90 20.49 4.98
C ARG A 91 0.40 20.31 5.25
N CYS A 92 0.02 19.12 5.69
CA CYS A 92 -1.36 18.77 6.00
C CYS A 92 -1.48 18.30 7.46
N SER A 93 -2.62 18.57 8.08
CA SER A 93 -2.94 18.07 9.42
C SER A 93 -3.76 16.78 9.32
N ALA A 94 -3.39 15.76 10.11
CA ALA A 94 -4.20 14.56 10.35
C ALA A 94 -5.16 14.73 11.55
N GLY A 95 -5.42 15.98 11.96
CA GLY A 95 -6.29 16.35 13.07
C GLY A 95 -5.54 16.73 14.33
N GLU A 96 -6.31 17.13 15.35
CA GLU A 96 -5.77 17.48 16.66
C GLU A 96 -5.32 16.23 17.42
N GLY A 97 -4.09 16.27 17.92
CA GLY A 97 -3.53 15.27 18.82
C GLY A 97 -3.47 15.77 20.26
N THR A 98 -3.17 14.86 21.18
CA THR A 98 -2.96 15.18 22.61
C THR A 98 -1.76 16.10 22.86
N GLN A 99 -0.89 16.28 21.85
CA GLN A 99 0.29 17.17 21.88
C GLN A 99 0.18 18.31 20.86
N GLY A 100 -1.03 18.60 20.37
CA GLY A 100 -1.28 19.56 19.30
C GLY A 100 -1.48 18.91 17.93
N PRO A 101 -1.57 19.71 16.85
CA PRO A 101 -1.91 19.22 15.51
C PRO A 101 -0.90 18.20 15.00
N ARG A 102 -1.38 17.07 14.46
CA ARG A 102 -0.54 16.06 13.80
C ARG A 102 -0.22 16.50 12.39
N LEU A 103 0.89 17.22 12.23
CA LEU A 103 1.30 17.79 10.96
C LEU A 103 2.23 16.83 10.22
N HIS A 104 1.92 16.59 8.94
CA HIS A 104 2.67 15.73 8.04
C HIS A 104 2.93 16.46 6.72
N GLU A 105 4.04 16.13 6.06
CA GLU A 105 4.33 16.59 4.70
C GLU A 105 3.82 15.55 3.71
N TRP A 106 3.06 16.01 2.72
CA TRP A 106 2.46 15.18 1.69
C TRP A 106 2.91 15.67 0.32
N ALA A 107 3.32 14.75 -0.53
CA ALA A 107 3.46 14.98 -1.95
C ALA A 107 2.61 13.94 -2.69
N TYR A 108 1.95 14.37 -3.75
CA TYR A 108 1.20 13.48 -4.63
C TYR A 108 1.98 13.30 -5.92
N LEU A 109 2.12 12.05 -6.31
CA LEU A 109 2.78 11.65 -7.53
C LEU A 109 1.94 10.55 -8.17
N GLU A 110 1.61 10.74 -9.44
CA GLU A 110 0.93 9.73 -10.23
C GLU A 110 1.93 8.61 -10.52
N LEU A 111 1.69 7.44 -9.95
CA LEU A 111 2.42 6.22 -10.26
C LEU A 111 1.60 5.45 -11.29
N ALA A 112 2.22 5.07 -12.41
CA ALA A 112 1.50 4.56 -13.58
C ALA A 112 0.53 3.41 -13.26
N ASP A 113 -0.50 3.31 -14.10
CA ASP A 113 -1.41 2.18 -14.11
C ASP A 113 -0.65 0.96 -14.66
N LEU A 114 -0.27 0.04 -13.77
CA LEU A 114 0.08 -1.31 -14.20
C LEU A 114 -1.25 -2.01 -14.47
N GLU A 115 -1.58 -2.19 -15.75
CA GLU A 115 -2.71 -3.04 -16.15
C GLU A 115 -2.59 -4.37 -15.39
N ALA A 116 -3.70 -4.90 -14.86
CA ALA A 116 -3.66 -6.12 -14.05
C ALA A 116 -3.03 -7.31 -14.80
N SER A 117 -2.99 -7.27 -16.13
CA SER A 117 -2.35 -8.23 -17.02
C SER A 117 -0.82 -8.11 -17.11
N ASP A 118 -0.23 -6.98 -16.70
CA ASP A 118 1.22 -6.74 -16.77
C ASP A 118 1.97 -7.26 -15.54
N TYR A 119 1.26 -7.93 -14.63
CA TYR A 119 1.85 -8.61 -13.48
C TYR A 119 2.49 -9.93 -13.90
N ASP A 120 3.79 -9.90 -14.16
CA ASP A 120 4.62 -11.10 -14.28
C ASP A 120 5.24 -11.44 -12.91
N PRO A 121 4.91 -12.59 -12.28
CA PRO A 121 5.53 -13.03 -11.03
C PRO A 121 7.01 -13.39 -11.17
N SER A 122 7.49 -13.55 -12.40
CA SER A 122 8.92 -13.67 -12.77
C SER A 122 9.51 -12.37 -13.31
N GLY A 123 8.72 -11.30 -13.36
CA GLY A 123 9.10 -9.98 -13.82
C GLY A 123 10.08 -9.34 -12.86
N THR A 124 11.36 -9.70 -12.98
CA THR A 124 12.44 -8.79 -12.66
C THR A 124 12.26 -7.59 -13.58
N GLY A 125 11.46 -6.61 -13.15
CA GLY A 125 11.14 -5.47 -13.99
C GLY A 125 12.45 -4.87 -14.52
N LEU A 126 12.62 -4.97 -15.83
CA LEU A 126 13.65 -4.27 -16.59
C LEU A 126 13.07 -2.93 -17.02
#